data_AF-C4NUM2-F1
#
_entry.id   AF-C4NUM2-F1
#
_cell.length_a   1.000
_cell.length_b   1.000
_cell.length_c   1.000
_cell.angle_alpha   90.00
_cell.angle_beta   90.00
_cell.angle_gamma   90.00
#
_symmetry.space_group_name_H-M   'P 1'
#
loop_
_entity.id
_entity.type
_entity.pdbx_description
1 polymer ?
#
loop_
_entity_poly.entity_id
_entity_poly.type
_entity_poly.pdbx_seq_one_letter_code
_entity_poly.pdbx_strand_id
1 'polypeptide(L)'
;FPGMIIKEARSFRVTRNEDIDVEEDDAENLLNAMEKELLRRRFGPPIRLEISDATSPFLSQLLADQLGVSPDEVYRLPSPLDMTVLFELGGIDRPDLKYPPFIPTTNRQIAEVESSRAQDIFAAIRERDILLHHPYDSFSTSVQAFLAQAAADPKVLAIKQTLYRTSSNSPIIDALVDAAHAGKQVL
;
A
#
# COMPACT_ATOMS: atom_id res chain seq x y z
N PHE A 1 15.00 -3.94 -33.69
CA PHE A 1 14.23 -4.02 -34.94
C PHE A 1 15.16 -4.28 -36.13
N PRO A 2 15.71 -5.50 -36.29
CA PRO A 2 16.62 -5.80 -37.40
C PRO A 2 15.94 -5.63 -38.76
N GLY A 3 16.61 -4.99 -39.72
CA GLY A 3 16.09 -4.78 -41.08
C GLY A 3 15.06 -3.66 -41.24
N MET A 4 14.70 -2.95 -40.17
CA MET A 4 13.71 -1.86 -40.20
C MET A 4 14.38 -0.49 -40.02
N ILE A 5 13.79 0.54 -40.63
CA ILE A 5 14.16 1.95 -40.37
C ILE A 5 13.21 2.49 -39.29
N ILE A 6 13.75 2.79 -38.11
CA ILE A 6 12.97 3.38 -37.02
C ILE A 6 12.73 4.85 -37.34
N LYS A 7 11.48 5.20 -37.66
CA LYS A 7 11.08 6.58 -37.96
C LYS A 7 10.92 7.44 -36.70
N GLU A 8 10.42 6.86 -35.63
CA GLU A 8 10.17 7.56 -34.36
C GLU A 8 10.10 6.56 -33.20
N ALA A 9 10.56 6.99 -32.02
CA ALA A 9 10.36 6.30 -30.75
C ALA A 9 10.13 7.35 -29.64
N ARG A 10 9.10 7.15 -28.82
CA ARG A 10 8.67 8.06 -27.75
C ARG A 10 8.13 7.28 -26.57
N SER A 11 8.28 7.83 -25.37
CA SER A 11 7.54 7.37 -24.19
C SER A 11 6.13 7.96 -24.21
N PHE A 12 5.19 7.18 -23.68
CA PHE A 12 3.83 7.62 -23.38
C PHE A 12 3.38 6.93 -22.09
N ARG A 13 2.38 7.52 -21.42
CA ARG A 13 1.79 6.98 -20.19
C ARG A 13 0.28 7.00 -20.33
N VAL A 14 -0.36 5.92 -19.92
CA VAL A 14 -1.82 5.80 -19.90
C VAL A 14 -2.26 5.69 -18.45
N THR A 15 -3.23 6.50 -18.06
CA THR A 15 -3.92 6.37 -16.78
C THR A 15 -5.33 5.89 -17.07
N ARG A 16 -5.77 4.87 -16.33
CA ARG A 16 -7.10 4.25 -16.43
C ARG A 16 -7.85 4.50 -15.14
N ASN A 17 -9.17 4.57 -15.24
CA ASN A 17 -9.99 4.59 -14.04
C ASN A 17 -9.86 3.26 -13.28
N GLU A 18 -9.84 3.32 -11.96
CA GLU A 18 -9.89 2.14 -11.07
C GLU A 18 -11.26 1.93 -10.43
N ASP A 19 -12.23 2.82 -10.68
CA ASP A 19 -13.58 2.70 -10.10
C ASP A 19 -14.27 1.41 -10.54
N ILE A 20 -14.92 0.77 -9.57
CA ILE A 20 -15.72 -0.43 -9.74
C ILE A 20 -17.17 -0.04 -9.43
N ASP A 21 -18.03 -0.04 -10.44
CA ASP A 21 -19.47 0.00 -10.23
C ASP A 21 -19.93 -1.43 -9.87
N VAL A 22 -20.15 -1.68 -8.57
CA VAL A 22 -20.79 -2.93 -8.12
C VAL A 22 -22.28 -2.66 -7.99
N GLU A 23 -23.10 -3.28 -8.84
CA GLU A 23 -24.56 -3.30 -8.66
C GLU A 23 -24.89 -4.12 -7.39
N GLU A 24 -25.31 -3.44 -6.32
CA GLU A 24 -25.58 -4.01 -4.99
C GLU A 24 -26.92 -4.76 -4.89
N ASP A 25 -27.47 -5.29 -5.97
CA ASP A 25 -28.87 -5.77 -5.96
C ASP A 25 -29.06 -7.19 -5.39
N ASP A 26 -28.01 -7.98 -5.11
CA ASP A 26 -28.14 -9.28 -4.43
C ASP A 26 -26.93 -9.63 -3.53
N ALA A 27 -27.13 -9.48 -2.20
CA ALA A 27 -26.10 -9.69 -1.17
C ALA A 27 -25.51 -11.11 -1.13
N GLU A 28 -26.22 -12.13 -1.63
CA GLU A 28 -25.75 -13.52 -1.66
C GLU A 28 -24.64 -13.78 -2.71
N ASN A 29 -24.47 -12.87 -3.68
CA ASN A 29 -23.49 -13.03 -4.76
C ASN A 29 -22.41 -11.93 -4.78
N LEU A 30 -22.41 -11.04 -3.78
CA LEU A 30 -21.50 -9.90 -3.71
C LEU A 30 -20.03 -10.32 -3.70
N LEU A 31 -19.67 -11.37 -2.96
CA LEU A 31 -18.28 -11.84 -2.87
C LEU A 31 -17.76 -12.34 -4.24
N ASN A 32 -18.57 -13.12 -4.95
CA ASN A 32 -18.23 -13.62 -6.29
C ASN A 32 -18.22 -12.50 -7.34
N ALA A 33 -19.13 -11.53 -7.22
CA ALA A 33 -19.16 -10.34 -8.07
C ALA A 33 -17.90 -9.48 -7.86
N MET A 34 -17.49 -9.28 -6.60
CA MET A 34 -16.23 -8.60 -6.25
C MET A 34 -15.01 -9.34 -6.79
N GLU A 35 -14.91 -10.67 -6.67
CA GLU A 35 -13.78 -11.43 -7.24
C GLU A 35 -13.69 -11.27 -8.76
N LYS A 36 -14.84 -11.34 -9.45
CA LYS A 36 -14.89 -11.15 -10.92
C LYS A 36 -14.52 -9.73 -11.33
N GLU A 37 -14.99 -8.72 -10.60
CA GLU A 37 -14.65 -7.33 -10.92
C GLU A 37 -13.22 -6.96 -10.52
N LEU A 38 -12.65 -7.57 -9.48
CA LEU A 38 -11.22 -7.45 -9.17
C LEU A 38 -10.32 -7.97 -10.31
N LEU A 39 -10.77 -8.98 -11.06
CA LEU A 39 -10.06 -9.47 -12.25
C LEU A 39 -10.20 -8.51 -13.44
N ARG A 40 -11.35 -7.84 -13.58
CA ARG A 40 -11.61 -6.83 -14.63
C ARG A 40 -10.99 -5.46 -14.33
N ARG A 41 -10.68 -5.17 -13.07
CA ARG A 41 -10.01 -3.96 -12.57
C ARG A 41 -8.77 -3.53 -13.36
N ARG A 42 -8.05 -4.48 -13.97
CA ARG A 42 -6.86 -4.19 -14.78
C ARG A 42 -7.15 -3.48 -16.11
N PHE A 43 -8.42 -3.32 -16.51
CA PHE A 43 -8.79 -2.80 -17.82
C PHE A 43 -9.91 -1.73 -17.80
N GLY A 44 -10.01 -0.93 -16.73
CA GLY A 44 -10.86 0.26 -16.75
C GLY A 44 -10.58 1.16 -17.96
N PRO A 45 -11.57 1.96 -18.42
CA PRO A 45 -11.37 2.83 -19.58
C PRO A 45 -10.20 3.79 -19.33
N PRO A 46 -9.37 4.06 -20.34
CA PRO A 46 -8.34 5.08 -20.21
C PRO A 46 -9.02 6.45 -20.04
N ILE A 47 -8.55 7.20 -19.06
CA ILE A 47 -9.04 8.55 -18.75
C ILE A 47 -7.99 9.62 -19.10
N ARG A 48 -6.76 9.18 -19.41
CA ARG A 48 -5.65 10.08 -19.73
C ARG A 48 -4.57 9.38 -20.53
N LEU A 49 -4.16 10.00 -21.63
CA LEU A 49 -2.96 9.66 -22.39
C LEU A 49 -1.96 10.82 -22.29
N GLU A 50 -0.82 10.59 -21.66
CA GLU A 50 0.29 11.53 -21.60
C GLU A 50 1.35 11.14 -22.63
N ILE A 51 1.75 12.07 -23.49
CA ILE A 51 2.78 11.89 -24.52
C ILE A 51 3.85 12.97 -24.39
N SER A 52 5.07 12.67 -24.81
CA SER A 52 6.13 13.69 -24.83
C SER A 52 5.82 14.81 -25.84
N ASP A 53 6.21 16.05 -25.56
CA ASP A 53 5.99 17.19 -26.47
C ASP A 53 6.55 16.98 -27.89
N ALA A 54 7.66 16.24 -27.99
CA ALA A 54 8.33 15.90 -29.24
C ALA A 54 7.66 14.76 -30.04
N THR A 55 6.50 14.26 -29.60
CA THR A 55 5.74 13.20 -30.27
C THR A 55 5.06 13.74 -31.52
N SER A 56 5.28 13.10 -32.67
CA SER A 56 4.68 13.53 -33.94
C SER A 56 3.14 13.48 -33.89
N PRO A 57 2.45 14.31 -34.70
CA PRO A 57 0.99 14.22 -34.82
C PRO A 57 0.50 12.84 -35.25
N PHE A 58 1.24 12.16 -36.14
CA PHE A 58 0.91 10.81 -36.58
C PHE A 58 0.93 9.81 -35.41
N LEU A 59 2.01 9.80 -34.62
CA LEU A 59 2.12 8.86 -33.49
C LEU A 59 1.10 9.20 -32.39
N SER A 60 0.84 10.48 -32.15
CA SER A 60 -0.20 10.95 -31.22
C SER A 60 -1.58 10.44 -31.61
N GLN A 61 -1.97 10.58 -32.88
CA GLN A 61 -3.27 10.11 -33.37
C GLN A 61 -3.36 8.58 -33.32
N LEU A 62 -2.30 7.88 -33.76
CA LEU A 62 -2.23 6.43 -33.72
C LEU A 62 -2.44 5.90 -32.29
N LEU A 63 -1.78 6.51 -31.29
CA LEU A 63 -1.95 6.12 -29.89
C LEU A 63 -3.37 6.40 -29.38
N ALA A 64 -3.92 7.58 -29.68
CA ALA A 64 -5.28 7.94 -29.26
C ALA A 64 -6.32 6.97 -29.85
N ASP A 65 -6.24 6.67 -31.15
CA ASP A 65 -7.17 5.77 -31.84
C ASP A 65 -7.08 4.34 -31.30
N GLN A 66 -5.86 3.82 -31.11
CA GLN A 66 -5.66 2.44 -30.64
C GLN A 66 -6.04 2.26 -29.16
N LEU A 67 -5.91 3.31 -28.36
CA LEU A 67 -6.27 3.29 -26.95
C LEU A 67 -7.74 3.68 -26.71
N GLY A 68 -8.44 4.23 -27.70
CA GLY A 68 -9.81 4.71 -27.57
C GLY A 68 -9.91 5.95 -26.67
N VAL A 69 -8.89 6.82 -26.72
CA VAL A 69 -8.80 8.04 -25.90
C VAL A 69 -9.27 9.23 -26.72
N SER A 70 -10.13 10.06 -26.14
CA SER A 70 -10.60 11.27 -26.80
C SER A 70 -9.50 12.34 -26.87
N PRO A 71 -9.55 13.27 -27.83
CA PRO A 71 -8.52 14.33 -27.95
C PRO A 71 -8.33 15.17 -26.68
N ASP A 72 -9.42 15.39 -25.92
CA ASP A 72 -9.40 16.18 -24.68
C ASP A 72 -8.70 15.44 -23.51
N GLU A 73 -8.49 14.14 -23.64
CA GLU A 73 -7.77 13.29 -22.68
C GLU A 73 -6.29 13.09 -23.08
N VAL A 74 -5.83 13.70 -24.18
CA VAL A 74 -4.44 13.63 -24.65
C VAL A 74 -3.64 14.85 -24.18
N TYR A 75 -2.64 14.60 -23.33
CA TYR A 75 -1.78 15.63 -22.74
C TYR A 75 -0.37 15.53 -23.32
N ARG A 76 0.13 16.66 -23.82
CA ARG A 76 1.53 16.81 -24.25
C ARG A 76 2.33 17.42 -23.10
N LEU A 77 3.37 16.71 -22.67
CA LEU A 77 4.19 17.09 -21.52
C LEU A 77 5.68 16.97 -21.84
N PRO A 78 6.53 17.78 -21.15
CA PRO A 78 7.97 17.58 -21.17
C PRO A 78 8.35 16.19 -20.64
N SER A 79 9.42 15.60 -21.17
CA SER A 79 9.98 14.35 -20.63
C SER A 79 10.88 14.61 -19.41
N PRO A 80 10.97 13.66 -18.45
CA PRO A 80 10.30 12.35 -18.42
C PRO A 80 8.83 12.46 -17.98
N LEU A 81 7.97 11.62 -18.56
CA LEU A 81 6.52 11.61 -18.25
C LEU A 81 6.21 11.01 -16.88
N ASP A 82 7.07 10.13 -16.37
CA ASP A 82 6.88 9.50 -15.06
C ASP A 82 7.99 9.91 -14.10
N MET A 83 7.70 10.92 -13.28
CA MET A 83 8.64 11.42 -12.27
C MET A 83 8.80 10.45 -11.09
N THR A 84 8.02 9.36 -11.00
CA THR A 84 8.25 8.34 -9.98
C THR A 84 9.59 7.63 -10.16
N VAL A 85 10.18 7.66 -11.36
CA VAL A 85 11.55 7.19 -11.60
C VAL A 85 12.57 7.87 -10.68
N LEU A 86 12.30 9.09 -10.20
CA LEU A 86 13.18 9.78 -9.26
C LEU A 86 13.28 9.06 -7.90
N PHE A 87 12.32 8.21 -7.53
CA PHE A 87 12.46 7.36 -6.34
C PHE A 87 13.62 6.36 -6.48
N GLU A 88 14.00 5.95 -7.69
CA GLU A 88 15.19 5.11 -7.92
C GLU A 88 16.47 5.84 -7.51
N LEU A 89 16.53 7.17 -7.73
CA LEU A 89 17.67 7.99 -7.26
C LEU A 89 17.78 7.99 -5.74
N GLY A 90 16.64 8.01 -5.04
CA GLY A 90 16.59 7.87 -3.58
C GLY A 90 17.10 6.51 -3.07
N GLY A 91 17.08 5.47 -3.92
CA GLY A 91 17.60 4.14 -3.62
C GLY A 91 19.13 4.04 -3.65
N ILE A 92 19.83 4.96 -4.32
CA ILE A 92 21.30 4.94 -4.46
C ILE A 92 21.98 5.11 -3.08
N ASP A 93 23.01 4.31 -2.78
CA ASP A 93 23.73 4.38 -1.50
C ASP A 93 24.62 5.63 -1.38
N ARG A 94 24.00 6.73 -0.94
CA ARG A 94 24.62 8.04 -0.70
C ARG A 94 24.12 8.64 0.62
N PRO A 95 24.58 8.11 1.78
CA PRO A 95 24.12 8.57 3.09
C PRO A 95 24.43 10.04 3.35
N ASP A 96 25.47 10.59 2.72
CA ASP A 96 25.84 12.01 2.77
C ASP A 96 24.82 12.95 2.11
N LEU A 97 23.96 12.42 1.24
CA LEU A 97 22.88 13.15 0.56
C LEU A 97 21.49 12.78 1.09
N LYS A 98 21.41 11.94 2.13
CA LYS A 98 20.14 11.46 2.71
C LYS A 98 19.93 12.04 4.10
N TYR A 99 18.68 12.09 4.52
CA TYR A 99 18.36 12.38 5.91
C TYR A 99 18.96 11.29 6.81
N PRO A 100 19.44 11.65 8.01
CA PRO A 100 19.84 10.66 9.00
C PRO A 100 18.69 9.68 9.27
N PRO A 101 18.98 8.37 9.38
CA PRO A 101 17.94 7.41 9.70
C PRO A 101 17.35 7.74 11.07
N PHE A 102 16.02 7.76 11.14
CA PHE A 102 15.31 7.89 12.41
C PHE A 102 14.99 6.50 12.94
N ILE A 103 15.47 6.18 14.15
CA ILE A 103 15.20 4.92 14.82
C ILE A 103 14.10 5.18 15.87
N PRO A 104 12.90 4.59 15.72
CA PRO A 104 11.85 4.76 16.71
C PRO A 104 12.22 4.08 18.03
N THR A 105 11.73 4.64 19.13
CA THR A 105 11.98 4.11 20.48
C THR A 105 10.73 3.47 21.06
N THR A 106 10.89 2.58 22.04
CA THR A 106 9.73 2.08 22.79
C THR A 106 9.17 3.20 23.65
N ASN A 107 7.85 3.39 23.61
CA ASN A 107 7.20 4.39 24.44
C ASN A 107 7.49 4.13 25.92
N ARG A 108 7.95 5.15 26.64
CA ARG A 108 8.36 5.02 28.05
C ARG A 108 7.24 4.55 28.98
N GLN A 109 5.99 4.75 28.59
CA GLN A 109 4.84 4.29 29.35
C GLN A 109 4.61 2.77 29.22
N ILE A 110 5.11 2.15 28.14
CA ILE A 110 5.12 0.69 27.94
C ILE A 110 6.34 0.08 28.63
N ALA A 111 7.51 0.72 28.50
CA ALA A 111 8.73 0.28 29.15
C ALA A 111 9.58 1.47 29.60
N GLU A 112 9.74 1.60 30.92
CA GLU A 112 10.51 2.70 31.52
C GLU A 112 12.01 2.61 31.20
N VAL A 113 12.52 1.39 31.01
CA VAL A 113 13.92 1.10 30.69
C VAL A 113 13.99 -0.04 29.67
N GLU A 114 14.89 0.06 28.69
CA GLU A 114 15.23 -1.07 27.83
C GLU A 114 15.79 -2.20 28.68
N SER A 115 15.04 -3.30 28.79
CA SER A 115 15.43 -4.48 29.55
C SER A 115 15.17 -5.75 28.74
N SER A 116 15.86 -6.82 29.07
CA SER A 116 15.68 -8.14 28.45
C SER A 116 14.40 -8.86 28.91
N ARG A 117 13.58 -8.26 29.78
CA ARG A 117 12.32 -8.85 30.21
C ARG A 117 11.22 -8.51 29.21
N ALA A 118 10.39 -9.50 28.89
CA ALA A 118 9.18 -9.28 28.12
C ALA A 118 8.31 -8.24 28.84
N GLN A 119 7.94 -7.19 28.13
CA GLN A 119 7.13 -6.08 28.63
C GLN A 119 5.69 -6.59 28.84
N ASP A 120 5.05 -6.32 29.97
CA ASP A 120 3.62 -6.64 30.15
C ASP A 120 2.79 -5.41 29.75
N ILE A 121 2.37 -5.38 28.48
CA ILE A 121 1.65 -4.24 27.93
C ILE A 121 0.26 -4.11 28.57
N PHE A 122 -0.36 -5.24 28.95
CA PHE A 122 -1.63 -5.21 29.66
C PHE A 122 -1.50 -4.59 31.05
N ALA A 123 -0.40 -4.83 31.77
CA ALA A 123 -0.14 -4.17 33.05
C ALA A 123 0.02 -2.65 32.89
N ALA A 124 0.79 -2.23 31.88
CA ALA A 124 1.00 -0.80 31.60
C ALA A 124 -0.33 -0.08 31.29
N ILE A 125 -1.19 -0.69 30.46
CA ILE A 125 -2.52 -0.15 30.12
C ILE A 125 -3.46 -0.14 31.33
N ARG A 126 -3.38 -1.14 32.23
CA ARG A 126 -4.18 -1.16 33.46
C ARG A 126 -3.81 -0.02 34.41
N GLU A 127 -2.55 0.41 34.41
CA GLU A 127 -2.08 1.49 35.28
C GLU A 127 -2.51 2.87 34.76
N ARG A 128 -2.46 3.08 33.44
CA ARG A 128 -2.81 4.35 32.80
C ARG A 128 -3.08 4.20 31.30
N ASP A 129 -3.78 5.18 30.74
CA ASP A 129 -3.89 5.34 29.29
C ASP A 129 -2.51 5.61 28.66
N ILE A 130 -2.26 5.01 27.50
CA ILE A 130 -1.00 5.14 26.75
C ILE A 130 -1.29 5.76 25.39
N LEU A 131 -0.65 6.88 25.10
CA LEU A 131 -0.70 7.53 23.80
C LEU A 131 0.58 7.22 23.02
N LEU A 132 0.43 6.72 21.80
CA LEU A 132 1.52 6.42 20.88
C LEU A 132 1.58 7.45 19.76
N HIS A 133 2.77 7.96 19.47
CA HIS A 133 3.02 8.91 18.39
C HIS A 133 3.94 8.31 17.35
N HIS A 134 3.37 7.69 16.31
CA HIS A 134 4.13 7.19 15.18
C HIS A 134 4.53 8.33 14.22
N PRO A 135 5.73 8.29 13.62
CA PRO A 135 6.70 7.19 13.63
C PRO A 135 7.72 7.25 14.78
N TYR A 136 7.55 8.11 15.80
CA TYR A 136 8.53 8.30 16.88
C TYR A 136 8.54 7.14 17.88
N ASP A 137 7.34 6.68 18.25
CA ASP A 137 7.14 5.45 19.00
C ASP A 137 7.19 4.26 18.05
N SER A 138 7.89 3.22 18.46
CA SER A 138 8.05 2.01 17.65
C SER A 138 6.74 1.25 17.55
N PHE A 139 6.29 1.01 16.31
CA PHE A 139 5.11 0.18 16.04
C PHE A 139 5.34 -1.28 16.44
N SER A 140 6.59 -1.77 16.35
CA SER A 140 6.92 -3.16 16.66
C SER A 140 6.87 -3.46 18.16
N THR A 141 7.38 -2.55 19.00
CA THR A 141 7.39 -2.72 20.46
C THR A 141 6.13 -2.19 21.14
N SER A 142 5.19 -1.65 20.38
CA SER A 142 3.87 -1.21 20.87
C SER A 142 2.74 -2.05 20.29
N VAL A 143 2.17 -1.65 19.16
CA VAL A 143 0.97 -2.25 18.56
C VAL A 143 1.19 -3.72 18.18
N GLN A 144 2.31 -4.05 17.54
CA GLN A 144 2.59 -5.46 17.17
C GLN A 144 2.82 -6.33 18.41
N ALA A 145 3.63 -5.86 19.36
CA ALA A 145 3.89 -6.58 20.61
C ALA A 145 2.61 -6.77 21.44
N PHE A 146 1.71 -5.79 21.46
CA PHE A 146 0.43 -5.89 22.16
C PHE A 146 -0.45 -6.99 21.57
N LEU A 147 -0.58 -7.02 20.24
CA LEU A 147 -1.38 -8.05 19.56
C LEU A 147 -0.75 -9.45 19.69
N ALA A 148 0.59 -9.55 19.63
CA ALA A 148 1.29 -10.81 19.88
C ALA A 148 1.06 -11.32 21.31
N GLN A 149 1.11 -10.45 22.32
CA GLN A 149 0.77 -10.82 23.70
C GLN A 149 -0.70 -11.22 23.84
N ALA A 150 -1.60 -10.49 23.21
CA ALA A 150 -3.02 -10.82 23.22
C ALA A 150 -3.30 -12.18 22.57
N ALA A 151 -2.58 -12.52 21.50
CA ALA A 151 -2.67 -13.82 20.84
C ALA A 151 -2.15 -14.96 21.72
N ALA A 152 -1.09 -14.73 22.50
CA ALA A 152 -0.47 -15.75 23.36
C ALA A 152 -1.14 -15.90 24.74
N ASP A 153 -1.76 -14.86 25.29
CA ASP A 153 -2.30 -14.88 26.66
C ASP A 153 -3.55 -15.80 26.75
N PRO A 154 -3.54 -16.85 27.60
CA PRO A 154 -4.70 -17.73 27.78
C PRO A 154 -5.91 -17.03 28.42
N LYS A 155 -5.73 -15.84 29.01
CA LYS A 155 -6.82 -15.05 29.61
C LYS A 155 -7.56 -14.18 28.60
N VAL A 156 -7.03 -14.00 27.40
CA VAL A 156 -7.71 -13.25 26.34
C VAL A 156 -8.73 -14.14 25.66
N LEU A 157 -10.00 -13.72 25.70
CA LEU A 157 -11.12 -14.48 25.13
C LEU A 157 -11.38 -14.12 23.67
N ALA A 158 -11.18 -12.85 23.30
CA ALA A 158 -11.50 -12.34 21.99
C ALA A 158 -10.60 -11.16 21.60
N ILE A 159 -10.35 -11.00 20.29
CA ILE A 159 -9.68 -9.86 19.68
C ILE A 159 -10.58 -9.34 18.56
N LYS A 160 -10.94 -8.06 18.62
CA LYS A 160 -11.72 -7.39 17.57
C LYS A 160 -10.90 -6.28 16.94
N GLN A 161 -10.68 -6.31 15.63
CA GLN A 161 -9.84 -5.34 14.95
C GLN A 161 -10.29 -5.06 13.51
N THR A 162 -10.49 -3.78 13.20
CA THR A 162 -10.72 -3.33 11.82
C THR A 162 -9.41 -3.30 11.05
N LEU A 163 -9.40 -3.94 9.87
CA LEU A 163 -8.28 -3.94 8.95
C LEU A 163 -8.69 -3.19 7.67
N TYR A 164 -7.88 -2.21 7.27
CA TYR A 164 -8.12 -1.45 6.05
C TYR A 164 -7.19 -1.86 4.90
N ARG A 165 -5.88 -1.90 5.17
CA ARG A 165 -4.86 -2.35 4.23
C ARG A 165 -3.90 -3.30 4.93
N THR A 166 -3.73 -4.49 4.37
CA THR A 166 -2.83 -5.52 4.88
C THR A 166 -1.76 -5.78 3.83
N SER A 167 -0.52 -5.94 4.27
CA SER A 167 0.53 -6.54 3.45
C SER A 167 0.41 -8.06 3.54
N SER A 168 0.82 -8.75 2.49
CA SER A 168 0.83 -10.23 2.44
C SER A 168 1.73 -10.87 3.52
N ASN A 169 2.67 -10.12 4.09
CA ASN A 169 3.53 -10.54 5.20
C ASN A 169 3.37 -9.58 6.38
N SER A 170 2.17 -9.48 6.95
CA SER A 170 1.88 -8.59 8.08
C SER A 170 1.97 -9.35 9.40
N PRO A 171 2.91 -9.01 10.31
CA PRO A 171 2.98 -9.62 11.64
C PRO A 171 1.69 -9.49 12.46
N ILE A 172 0.85 -8.49 12.14
CA ILE A 172 -0.47 -8.34 12.74
C ILE A 172 -1.40 -9.48 12.33
N ILE A 173 -1.40 -9.84 11.04
CA ILE A 173 -2.25 -10.93 10.53
C ILE A 173 -1.79 -12.27 11.10
N ASP A 174 -0.47 -12.50 11.16
CA ASP A 174 0.09 -13.71 11.77
C ASP A 174 -0.35 -13.87 13.23
N ALA A 175 -0.26 -12.81 14.03
CA ALA A 175 -0.72 -12.83 15.43
C ALA A 175 -2.24 -13.08 15.56
N LEU A 176 -3.06 -12.51 14.68
CA LEU A 176 -4.50 -12.75 14.67
C LEU A 176 -4.84 -14.20 14.27
N VAL A 177 -4.09 -14.78 13.33
CA VAL A 177 -4.22 -16.20 12.95
C VAL A 177 -3.83 -17.09 14.13
N ASP A 178 -2.72 -16.80 14.80
CA ASP A 178 -2.28 -17.54 15.99
C ASP A 178 -3.31 -17.46 17.13
N ALA A 179 -3.92 -16.29 17.34
CA ALA A 179 -4.99 -16.11 18.31
C ALA A 179 -6.21 -17.00 18.00
N ALA A 180 -6.62 -17.06 16.72
CA ALA A 180 -7.72 -17.91 16.28
C ALA A 180 -7.40 -19.40 16.47
N HIS A 181 -6.18 -19.85 16.13
CA HIS A 181 -5.73 -21.22 16.40
C HIS A 181 -5.68 -21.55 17.89
N ALA A 182 -5.38 -20.57 18.75
CA ALA A 182 -5.43 -20.70 20.19
C ALA A 182 -6.86 -20.69 20.77
N GLY A 183 -7.89 -20.70 19.92
CA GLY A 183 -9.30 -20.78 20.33
C GLY A 183 -9.92 -19.43 20.74
N LYS A 184 -9.24 -18.32 20.47
CA LYS A 184 -9.77 -16.97 20.74
C LYS A 184 -10.75 -16.57 19.65
N GLN A 185 -11.79 -15.82 20.01
CA GLN A 185 -12.70 -15.26 19.02
C GLN A 185 -12.03 -14.06 18.32
N VAL A 186 -11.70 -14.19 17.03
CA VAL A 186 -11.08 -13.12 16.24
C VAL A 186 -12.09 -12.57 15.23
N LEU A 187 -12.32 -11.25 15.26
CA LEU A 187 -13.33 -10.55 14.46
C LEU A 187 -12.78 -9.26 13.83
#